data_AF-F7XD49-F1
#
_entry.id   AF-F7XD49-F1
#
_cell.length_a   1.000
_cell.length_b   1.000
_cell.length_c   1.000
_cell.angle_alpha   90.00
_cell.angle_beta   90.00
_cell.angle_gamma   90.00
#
_symmetry.space_group_name_H-M   'P 1'
#
loop_
_entity.id
_entity.type
_entity.pdbx_description
1 polymer ?
#
loop_
_entity_poly.entity_id
_entity_poly.type
_entity_poly.pdbx_seq_one_letter_code
_entity_poly.pdbx_strand_id
1 'polypeptide(L)'
;MKIIVQSMVKYRFRRLALRAILYRVEIVTALRGARMMELDEENGGWVPLDCVLDGGPAARAAIGLIVLANDTVIEPEVRRFLPLPGVEVYSSRIPMAREVSPECLAAMAGELPRAVELLMPEHRLDVVAFGCTSGSMIIGPERIAGIVEKVRPGVKVCNPVSASLAAFVTLGVRRIGLITPYSTEVNKRVESFFVREGLDIAARASFHQDSDVSIARIREEDILRAAIDIGRRDVEAVFLSCTALRCSGIIDAVEATIGKPVVTSNQALAWDALRKAGETQSVPGAGRLWMH
;
A
#
# COMPACT_ATOMS: atom_id res chain seq x y z
N MET A 1 -56.87 68.22 -6.25
CA MET A 1 -56.88 67.53 -4.94
C MET A 1 -56.77 66.00 -5.01
N LYS A 2 -57.32 65.30 -6.02
CA LYS A 2 -57.27 63.81 -6.11
C LYS A 2 -55.88 63.19 -6.40
N ILE A 3 -54.97 63.90 -7.06
CA ILE A 3 -53.66 63.36 -7.48
C ILE A 3 -52.64 63.30 -6.33
N ILE A 4 -52.69 64.25 -5.39
CA ILE A 4 -51.77 64.32 -4.24
C ILE A 4 -52.06 63.20 -3.23
N VAL A 5 -53.34 62.87 -3.02
CA VAL A 5 -53.77 61.80 -2.09
C VAL A 5 -53.33 60.42 -2.58
N GLN A 6 -53.43 60.12 -3.88
CA GLN A 6 -52.98 58.83 -4.43
C GLN A 6 -51.46 58.64 -4.34
N SER A 7 -50.69 59.73 -4.50
CA SER A 7 -49.22 59.68 -4.38
C SER A 7 -48.77 59.47 -2.93
N MET A 8 -49.43 60.12 -1.96
CA MET A 8 -49.15 59.92 -0.53
C MET A 8 -49.51 58.52 -0.03
N VAL A 9 -50.59 57.91 -0.54
CA VAL A 9 -50.98 56.54 -0.20
C VAL A 9 -49.96 55.53 -0.75
N LYS A 10 -49.54 55.65 -2.01
CA LYS A 10 -48.47 54.79 -2.58
C LYS A 10 -47.14 54.94 -1.85
N TYR A 11 -46.78 56.16 -1.43
CA TYR A 11 -45.57 56.42 -0.65
C TYR A 11 -45.64 55.80 0.75
N ARG A 12 -46.79 55.88 1.44
CA ARG A 12 -47.03 55.21 2.74
C ARG A 12 -46.97 53.69 2.63
N PHE A 13 -47.57 53.09 1.60
CA PHE A 13 -47.51 51.64 1.37
C PHE A 13 -46.09 51.14 1.07
N ARG A 14 -45.32 51.88 0.25
CA ARG A 14 -43.91 51.56 0.00
C ARG A 14 -43.06 51.65 1.28
N ARG A 15 -43.30 52.65 2.15
CA ARG A 15 -42.61 52.76 3.45
C ARG A 15 -42.96 51.64 4.42
N LEU A 16 -44.23 51.20 4.45
CA LEU A 16 -44.68 50.07 5.27
C LEU A 16 -44.08 48.73 4.78
N ALA A 17 -44.06 48.51 3.46
CA ALA A 17 -43.44 47.32 2.87
C ALA A 17 -41.92 47.27 3.11
N LEU A 18 -41.22 48.42 2.98
CA LEU A 18 -39.78 48.50 3.27
C LEU A 18 -39.48 48.22 4.75
N ARG A 19 -40.32 48.75 5.66
CA ARG A 19 -40.21 48.45 7.10
C ARG A 19 -40.46 46.99 7.41
N ALA A 20 -41.43 46.34 6.77
CA ALA A 20 -41.70 44.92 6.96
C ALA A 20 -40.53 44.04 6.46
N ILE A 21 -39.88 44.41 5.35
CA ILE A 21 -38.70 43.70 4.85
C ILE A 21 -37.50 43.89 5.78
N LEU A 22 -37.22 45.13 6.21
CA LEU A 22 -36.14 45.43 7.16
C LEU A 22 -36.34 44.69 8.48
N TYR A 23 -37.56 44.67 9.01
CA TYR A 23 -37.91 43.93 10.23
C TYR A 23 -37.75 42.42 10.07
N ARG A 24 -38.04 41.86 8.88
CA ARG A 24 -37.81 40.44 8.57
C ARG A 24 -36.33 40.09 8.48
N VAL A 25 -35.51 40.99 7.94
CA VAL A 25 -34.04 40.84 7.91
C VAL A 25 -33.47 40.94 9.32
N GLU A 26 -33.90 41.91 10.13
CA GLU A 26 -33.50 42.05 11.54
C GLU A 26 -33.87 40.81 12.36
N ILE A 27 -35.08 40.25 12.17
CA ILE A 27 -35.49 39.01 12.84
C ILE A 27 -34.65 37.81 12.39
N VAL A 28 -34.37 37.65 11.10
CA VAL A 28 -33.54 36.53 10.61
C VAL A 28 -32.10 36.66 11.12
N THR A 29 -31.56 37.88 11.18
CA THR A 29 -30.23 38.15 11.75
C THR A 29 -30.20 37.92 13.26
N ALA A 30 -31.24 38.34 13.99
CA ALA A 30 -31.38 38.12 15.43
C ALA A 30 -31.58 36.64 15.77
N LEU A 31 -32.35 35.90 14.97
CA LEU A 31 -32.53 34.45 15.13
C LEU A 31 -31.24 33.68 14.80
N ARG A 32 -30.44 34.15 13.83
CA ARG A 32 -29.09 33.63 13.59
C ARG A 32 -28.16 33.93 14.78
N GLY A 33 -28.20 35.15 15.31
CA GLY A 33 -27.42 35.54 16.49
C GLY A 33 -27.79 34.74 17.75
N ALA A 34 -29.09 34.54 18.00
CA ALA A 34 -29.58 33.75 19.12
C ALA A 34 -29.22 32.26 18.98
N ARG A 35 -29.34 31.69 17.78
CA ARG A 35 -28.92 30.30 17.51
C ARG A 35 -27.41 30.12 17.65
N MET A 36 -26.61 31.14 17.31
CA MET A 36 -25.16 31.13 17.53
C MET A 36 -24.79 31.24 19.03
N MET A 37 -25.53 32.03 19.82
CA MET A 37 -25.34 32.11 21.27
C MET A 37 -25.75 30.83 22.00
N GLU A 38 -26.86 30.19 21.61
CA GLU A 38 -27.29 28.89 22.17
C GLU A 38 -26.27 27.78 21.86
N LEU A 39 -25.68 27.79 20.67
CA LEU A 39 -24.58 26.88 20.30
C LEU A 39 -23.28 27.15 21.09
N ASP A 40 -23.09 28.37 21.60
CA ASP A 40 -21.87 28.79 22.33
C ASP A 40 -21.85 28.21 23.76
N GLU A 41 -23.01 28.13 24.42
CA GLU A 41 -23.16 27.51 25.75
C GLU A 41 -23.12 25.97 25.69
N GLU A 42 -23.75 25.35 24.67
CA GLU A 42 -23.72 23.88 24.49
C GLU A 42 -22.35 23.35 24.02
N ASN A 43 -21.60 24.12 23.22
CA ASN A 43 -20.27 23.73 22.77
C ASN A 43 -19.15 24.20 23.71
N GLY A 44 -19.44 24.73 24.90
CA GLY A 44 -18.42 25.15 25.87
C GLY A 44 -17.44 26.21 25.34
N GLY A 45 -17.90 27.12 24.48
CA GLY A 45 -17.08 28.15 23.84
C GLY A 45 -16.27 27.69 22.62
N TRP A 46 -16.47 26.46 22.13
CA TRP A 46 -15.89 26.00 20.87
C TRP A 46 -16.73 26.48 19.68
N VAL A 47 -16.12 27.27 18.80
CA VAL A 47 -16.77 27.75 17.57
C VAL A 47 -16.83 26.63 16.54
N PRO A 48 -18.04 26.19 16.11
CA PRO A 48 -18.16 25.19 15.06
C PRO A 48 -17.65 25.75 13.73
N LEU A 49 -16.85 24.97 13.01
CA LEU A 49 -16.35 25.31 11.68
C LEU A 49 -17.09 24.50 10.62
N ASP A 50 -17.40 25.16 9.50
CA ASP A 50 -17.92 24.47 8.31
C ASP A 50 -16.82 23.57 7.72
N CYS A 51 -17.17 22.31 7.44
CA CYS A 51 -16.26 21.33 6.85
C CYS A 51 -16.99 20.48 5.82
N VAL A 52 -16.32 20.18 4.71
CA VAL A 52 -16.75 19.21 3.70
C VAL A 52 -15.74 18.08 3.71
N LEU A 53 -16.22 16.84 3.78
CA LEU A 53 -15.38 15.64 3.80
C LEU A 53 -15.15 15.13 2.37
N ASP A 54 -13.91 14.78 2.04
CA ASP A 54 -13.54 14.13 0.78
C ASP A 54 -13.31 12.62 0.98
N GLY A 55 -12.69 11.95 0.00
CA GLY A 55 -12.36 10.52 0.05
C GLY A 55 -11.25 10.16 1.04
N GLY A 56 -10.69 11.13 1.75
CA GLY A 56 -9.59 10.95 2.69
C GLY A 56 -8.24 10.69 1.99
N PRO A 57 -7.20 10.37 2.79
CA PRO A 57 -5.83 10.23 2.29
C PRO A 57 -5.68 9.08 1.28
N ALA A 58 -6.45 8.01 1.45
CA ALA A 58 -6.42 6.81 0.61
C ALA A 58 -7.63 6.77 -0.37
N ALA A 59 -8.02 7.91 -0.94
CA ALA A 59 -9.23 8.02 -1.76
C ALA A 59 -9.29 7.04 -2.94
N ARG A 60 -8.14 6.58 -3.44
CA ARG A 60 -8.01 5.66 -4.59
C ARG A 60 -7.65 4.24 -4.19
N ALA A 61 -6.70 4.07 -3.27
CA ALA A 61 -6.33 2.75 -2.77
C ALA A 61 -5.78 2.81 -1.34
N ALA A 62 -6.34 2.00 -0.45
CA ALA A 62 -5.86 1.76 0.90
C ALA A 62 -5.22 0.36 0.97
N ILE A 63 -3.90 0.31 1.10
CA ILE A 63 -3.12 -0.92 1.14
C ILE A 63 -2.63 -1.16 2.57
N GLY A 64 -3.04 -2.28 3.16
CA GLY A 64 -2.55 -2.74 4.45
C GLY A 64 -1.32 -3.61 4.26
N LEU A 65 -0.21 -3.28 4.90
CA LEU A 65 1.03 -4.04 4.83
C LEU A 65 1.31 -4.73 6.17
N ILE A 66 1.34 -6.05 6.19
CA ILE A 66 1.81 -6.82 7.35
C ILE A 66 3.33 -6.96 7.25
N VAL A 67 4.05 -6.36 8.18
CA VAL A 67 5.51 -6.27 8.21
C VAL A 67 6.05 -7.13 9.35
N LEU A 68 7.21 -7.78 9.18
CA LEU A 68 7.85 -8.44 10.32
C LEU A 68 8.33 -7.41 11.34
N ALA A 69 8.24 -7.73 12.63
CA ALA A 69 8.56 -6.78 13.71
C ALA A 69 9.98 -6.20 13.60
N ASN A 70 10.93 -6.96 13.06
CA ASN A 70 12.33 -6.62 12.86
C ASN A 70 12.67 -6.11 11.44
N ASP A 71 11.72 -6.09 10.49
CA ASP A 71 11.96 -5.61 9.12
C ASP A 71 11.97 -4.07 9.10
N THR A 72 12.97 -3.53 8.40
CA THR A 72 13.25 -2.09 8.25
C THR A 72 13.31 -1.65 6.78
N VAL A 73 13.11 -2.58 5.84
CA VAL A 73 13.38 -2.41 4.40
C VAL A 73 12.10 -2.39 3.58
N ILE A 74 11.16 -3.30 3.85
CA ILE A 74 9.96 -3.42 2.99
C ILE A 74 9.12 -2.14 2.99
N GLU A 75 9.00 -1.46 4.12
CA GLU A 75 8.22 -0.23 4.28
C GLU A 75 8.72 0.93 3.39
N PRO A 76 10.02 1.32 3.42
CA PRO A 76 10.53 2.32 2.50
C PRO A 76 10.60 1.84 1.04
N GLU A 77 10.87 0.55 0.79
CA GLU A 77 10.89 -0.02 -0.56
C GLU A 77 9.51 0.05 -1.24
N VAL A 78 8.46 -0.45 -0.59
CA VAL A 78 7.09 -0.44 -1.14
C VAL A 78 6.62 1.00 -1.41
N ARG A 79 6.92 1.94 -0.50
CA ARG A 79 6.56 3.36 -0.69
C ARG A 79 7.21 3.99 -1.91
N ARG A 80 8.43 3.58 -2.30
CA ARG A 80 9.08 4.10 -3.52
C ARG A 80 8.34 3.72 -4.79
N PHE A 81 7.61 2.60 -4.78
CA PHE A 81 6.82 2.15 -5.92
C PHE A 81 5.40 2.74 -5.96
N LEU A 82 4.94 3.40 -4.89
CA LEU A 82 3.58 3.91 -4.78
C LEU A 82 3.53 5.44 -4.53
N PRO A 83 4.26 6.30 -5.28
CA PRO A 83 4.25 7.75 -5.09
C PRO A 83 3.01 8.40 -5.74
N LEU A 84 1.82 7.89 -5.45
CA LEU A 84 0.59 8.24 -6.16
C LEU A 84 -0.40 8.95 -5.22
N PRO A 85 -0.90 10.15 -5.57
CA PRO A 85 -1.92 10.81 -4.77
C PRO A 85 -3.15 9.91 -4.60
N GLY A 86 -3.63 9.77 -3.37
CA GLY A 86 -4.79 8.94 -3.02
C GLY A 86 -4.49 7.44 -2.83
N VAL A 87 -3.23 7.01 -2.98
CA VAL A 87 -2.79 5.63 -2.75
C VAL A 87 -1.90 5.61 -1.50
N GLU A 88 -2.35 4.94 -0.45
CA GLU A 88 -1.65 4.95 0.84
C GLU A 88 -1.37 3.54 1.35
N VAL A 89 -0.26 3.43 2.09
CA VAL A 89 0.21 2.17 2.69
C VAL A 89 0.25 2.30 4.20
N TYR A 90 -0.52 1.45 4.87
CA TYR A 90 -0.65 1.40 6.33
C TYR A 90 -0.08 0.10 6.86
N SER A 91 0.89 0.19 7.77
CA SER A 91 1.60 -0.98 8.27
C SER A 91 1.02 -1.49 9.59
N SER A 92 0.97 -2.80 9.75
CA SER A 92 0.87 -3.49 11.04
C SER A 92 2.00 -4.50 11.13
N ARG A 93 2.39 -4.87 12.36
CA ARG A 93 3.56 -5.72 12.59
C ARG A 93 3.17 -7.08 13.15
N ILE A 94 3.90 -8.10 12.72
CA ILE A 94 3.79 -9.47 13.22
C ILE A 94 5.10 -9.88 13.91
N PRO A 95 5.05 -10.59 15.06
CA PRO A 95 6.25 -11.08 15.73
C PRO A 95 7.12 -11.95 14.82
N MET A 96 8.43 -11.81 14.96
CA MET A 96 9.43 -12.62 14.25
C MET A 96 10.55 -12.97 15.23
N ALA A 97 10.96 -14.24 15.27
CA ALA A 97 12.11 -14.65 16.06
C ALA A 97 13.41 -14.08 15.47
N ARG A 98 14.44 -13.94 16.31
CA ARG A 98 15.75 -13.43 15.86
C ARG A 98 16.42 -14.35 14.83
N GLU A 99 16.27 -15.66 15.02
CA GLU A 99 16.77 -16.68 14.10
C GLU A 99 15.65 -17.13 13.17
N VAL A 100 15.93 -17.14 11.87
CA VAL A 100 14.95 -17.50 10.84
C VAL A 100 14.96 -19.01 10.67
N SER A 101 13.97 -19.70 11.25
CA SER A 101 13.71 -21.13 11.02
C SER A 101 12.36 -21.37 10.34
N PRO A 102 12.17 -22.52 9.66
CA PRO A 102 10.88 -22.90 9.10
C PRO A 102 9.74 -22.96 10.12
N GLU A 103 10.01 -23.42 11.34
CA GLU A 103 9.03 -23.52 12.42
C GLU A 103 8.59 -22.13 12.87
N CYS A 104 9.54 -21.19 13.01
CA CYS A 104 9.24 -19.80 13.30
C CYS A 104 8.38 -19.16 12.20
N LEU A 105 8.71 -19.38 10.92
CA LEU A 105 7.94 -18.86 9.79
C LEU A 105 6.51 -19.44 9.76
N ALA A 106 6.33 -20.72 10.11
CA ALA A 106 5.01 -21.33 10.19
C ALA A 106 4.17 -20.78 11.35
N ALA A 107 4.80 -20.45 12.49
CA ALA A 107 4.13 -19.92 13.68
C ALA A 107 3.47 -18.55 13.43
N MET A 108 4.00 -17.76 12.49
CA MET A 108 3.41 -16.47 12.09
C MET A 108 1.93 -16.59 11.68
N ALA A 109 1.50 -17.73 11.13
CA ALA A 109 0.10 -17.92 10.77
C ALA A 109 -0.87 -17.75 11.96
N GLY A 110 -0.41 -18.03 13.19
CA GLY A 110 -1.19 -17.83 14.41
C GLY A 110 -1.31 -16.37 14.85
N GLU A 111 -0.32 -15.54 14.53
CA GLU A 111 -0.29 -14.11 14.89
C GLU A 111 -0.91 -13.20 13.82
N LEU A 112 -1.04 -13.72 12.58
CA LEU A 112 -1.57 -12.97 11.45
C LEU A 112 -2.98 -12.39 11.69
N PRO A 113 -3.95 -13.09 12.32
CA PRO A 113 -5.27 -12.51 12.58
C PRO A 113 -5.19 -11.19 13.37
N ARG A 114 -4.43 -11.19 14.47
CA ARG A 114 -4.23 -10.01 15.32
C ARG A 114 -3.56 -8.87 14.57
N ALA A 115 -2.56 -9.17 13.74
CA ALA A 115 -1.88 -8.15 12.95
C ALA A 115 -2.84 -7.50 11.94
N VAL A 116 -3.77 -8.26 11.36
CA VAL A 116 -4.80 -7.75 10.43
C VAL A 116 -5.89 -6.96 11.17
N GLU A 117 -6.29 -7.36 12.38
CA GLU A 117 -7.26 -6.61 13.21
C GLU A 117 -6.78 -5.19 13.52
N LEU A 118 -5.46 -5.03 13.72
CA LEU A 118 -4.84 -3.72 14.00
C LEU A 118 -4.71 -2.83 12.74
N LEU A 119 -4.83 -3.39 11.53
CA LEU A 119 -4.76 -2.60 10.30
C LEU A 119 -6.04 -1.80 10.10
N MET A 120 -6.01 -0.51 10.47
CA MET A 120 -7.06 0.47 10.20
C MET A 120 -8.48 -0.02 10.56
N PRO A 121 -8.78 -0.29 11.85
CA PRO A 121 -10.12 -0.67 12.28
C PRO A 121 -11.16 0.33 11.74
N GLU A 122 -12.33 -0.17 11.34
CA GLU A 122 -13.47 0.62 10.80
C GLU A 122 -13.26 1.33 9.46
N HIS A 123 -12.03 1.48 8.97
CA HIS A 123 -11.75 2.07 7.67
C HIS A 123 -11.80 1.06 6.53
N ARG A 124 -11.99 1.57 5.30
CA ARG A 124 -11.86 0.81 4.05
C ARG A 124 -10.41 0.35 3.90
N LEU A 125 -10.24 -0.93 3.57
CA LEU A 125 -8.99 -1.52 3.15
C LEU A 125 -9.24 -2.26 1.84
N ASP A 126 -8.49 -1.92 0.79
CA ASP A 126 -8.70 -2.50 -0.55
C ASP A 126 -7.87 -3.79 -0.70
N VAL A 127 -6.66 -3.80 -0.14
CA VAL A 127 -5.73 -4.93 -0.21
C VAL A 127 -4.98 -5.12 1.10
N VAL A 128 -4.78 -6.38 1.51
CA VAL A 128 -3.79 -6.78 2.53
C VAL A 128 -2.61 -7.47 1.86
N ALA A 129 -1.42 -6.90 2.04
CA ALA A 129 -0.15 -7.43 1.58
C ALA A 129 0.60 -8.08 2.75
N PHE A 130 0.82 -9.40 2.71
CA PHE A 130 1.65 -10.08 3.71
C PHE A 130 3.13 -10.01 3.32
N GLY A 131 3.89 -9.14 3.99
CA GLY A 131 5.24 -8.72 3.62
C GLY A 131 6.37 -9.64 4.05
N CYS A 132 6.30 -10.94 3.73
CA CYS A 132 7.40 -11.87 3.99
C CYS A 132 7.48 -12.96 2.92
N THR A 133 8.55 -12.98 2.11
CA THR A 133 8.69 -13.97 1.02
C THR A 133 8.79 -15.40 1.57
N SER A 134 9.71 -15.65 2.52
CA SER A 134 9.92 -16.97 3.11
C SER A 134 8.69 -17.46 3.90
N GLY A 135 8.09 -16.58 4.70
CA GLY A 135 6.83 -16.86 5.41
C GLY A 135 5.70 -17.22 4.45
N SER A 136 5.60 -16.53 3.31
CA SER A 136 4.56 -16.82 2.30
C SER A 136 4.68 -18.22 1.70
N MET A 137 5.91 -18.67 1.42
CA MET A 137 6.16 -20.02 0.90
C MET A 137 5.87 -21.11 1.94
N ILE A 138 6.18 -20.84 3.21
CA ILE A 138 6.00 -21.82 4.30
C ILE A 138 4.53 -21.91 4.74
N ILE A 139 3.85 -20.77 4.88
CA ILE A 139 2.45 -20.72 5.30
C ILE A 139 1.52 -21.13 4.15
N GLY A 140 1.85 -20.73 2.93
CA GLY A 140 1.03 -20.93 1.73
C GLY A 140 0.16 -19.70 1.41
N PRO A 141 0.16 -19.20 0.16
CA PRO A 141 -0.65 -18.05 -0.26
C PRO A 141 -2.15 -18.19 0.06
N GLU A 142 -2.73 -19.37 -0.16
CA GLU A 142 -4.14 -19.66 0.04
C GLU A 142 -4.50 -19.62 1.54
N ARG A 143 -3.59 -20.12 2.38
CA ARG A 143 -3.77 -20.10 3.84
C ARG A 143 -3.70 -18.67 4.38
N ILE A 144 -2.77 -17.86 3.88
CA ILE A 144 -2.68 -16.43 4.22
C ILE A 144 -3.99 -15.73 3.83
N ALA A 145 -4.45 -15.92 2.59
CA ALA A 145 -5.71 -15.34 2.12
C ALA A 145 -6.90 -15.77 2.99
N GLY A 146 -7.01 -17.06 3.32
CA GLY A 146 -8.09 -17.57 4.17
C GLY A 146 -8.04 -17.08 5.62
N ILE A 147 -6.87 -16.73 6.16
CA ILE A 147 -6.76 -16.10 7.48
C ILE A 147 -7.23 -14.64 7.42
N VAL A 148 -6.77 -13.89 6.42
CA VAL A 148 -7.16 -12.50 6.23
C VAL A 148 -8.67 -12.37 5.98
N GLU A 149 -9.24 -13.23 5.13
CA GLU A 149 -10.68 -13.24 4.81
C GLU A 149 -11.56 -13.42 6.05
N LYS A 150 -11.10 -14.19 7.05
CA LYS A 150 -11.85 -14.37 8.32
C LYS A 150 -11.90 -13.09 9.16
N VAL A 151 -10.90 -12.22 9.05
CA VAL A 151 -10.80 -10.97 9.83
C VAL A 151 -11.36 -9.77 9.07
N ARG A 152 -11.10 -9.73 7.76
CA ARG A 152 -11.52 -8.65 6.85
C ARG A 152 -12.19 -9.25 5.60
N PRO A 153 -13.45 -9.70 5.70
CA PRO A 153 -14.14 -10.33 4.59
C PRO A 153 -14.16 -9.45 3.33
N GLY A 154 -13.87 -10.04 2.17
CA GLY A 154 -13.90 -9.36 0.87
C GLY A 154 -12.65 -8.54 0.52
N VAL A 155 -11.70 -8.34 1.45
CA VAL A 155 -10.45 -7.66 1.13
C VAL A 155 -9.59 -8.51 0.19
N LYS A 156 -8.93 -7.89 -0.79
CA LYS A 156 -7.99 -8.63 -1.64
C LYS A 156 -6.71 -8.92 -0.86
N VAL A 157 -6.06 -10.03 -1.20
CA VAL A 157 -4.84 -10.45 -0.51
C VAL A 157 -3.74 -10.69 -1.53
N CYS A 158 -2.54 -10.22 -1.21
CA CYS A 158 -1.32 -10.53 -1.95
C CYS A 158 -0.16 -10.81 -1.00
N ASN A 159 0.88 -11.44 -1.52
CA ASN A 159 2.13 -11.67 -0.83
C ASN A 159 3.27 -11.76 -1.85
N PRO A 160 4.55 -11.63 -1.44
CA PRO A 160 5.67 -11.58 -2.37
C PRO A 160 5.75 -12.77 -3.33
N VAL A 161 5.28 -13.94 -2.90
CA VAL A 161 5.34 -15.16 -3.71
C VAL A 161 4.27 -15.14 -4.80
N SER A 162 3.00 -14.97 -4.42
CA SER A 162 1.91 -14.88 -5.40
C SER A 162 2.12 -13.70 -6.37
N ALA A 163 2.63 -12.59 -5.85
CA ALA A 163 2.93 -11.40 -6.64
C ALA A 163 4.08 -11.64 -7.62
N SER A 164 5.15 -12.32 -7.21
CA SER A 164 6.28 -12.65 -8.10
C SER A 164 5.85 -13.62 -9.20
N LEU A 165 5.03 -14.62 -8.89
CA LEU A 165 4.47 -15.53 -9.90
C LEU A 165 3.61 -14.78 -10.92
N ALA A 166 2.73 -13.88 -10.46
CA ALA A 166 1.93 -13.04 -11.35
C ALA A 166 2.82 -12.11 -12.21
N ALA A 167 3.92 -11.60 -11.66
CA ALA A 167 4.89 -10.80 -12.40
C ALA A 167 5.58 -11.62 -13.50
N PHE A 168 6.01 -12.85 -13.23
CA PHE A 168 6.63 -13.71 -14.25
C PHE A 168 5.67 -14.07 -15.38
N VAL A 169 4.40 -14.37 -15.05
CA VAL A 169 3.34 -14.59 -16.05
C VAL A 169 3.15 -13.35 -16.91
N THR A 170 3.08 -12.17 -16.28
CA THR A 170 2.87 -10.90 -16.97
C THR A 170 4.02 -10.58 -17.94
N LEU A 171 5.25 -10.86 -17.52
CA LEU A 171 6.46 -10.66 -18.32
C LEU A 171 6.69 -11.77 -19.35
N GLY A 172 5.91 -12.85 -19.32
CA GLY A 172 6.08 -14.00 -20.21
C GLY A 172 7.40 -14.76 -20.01
N VAL A 173 7.96 -14.75 -18.79
CA VAL A 173 9.24 -15.39 -18.47
C VAL A 173 9.04 -16.65 -17.63
N ARG A 174 9.86 -17.68 -17.88
CA ARG A 174 9.85 -18.95 -17.14
C ARG A 174 11.24 -19.36 -16.65
N ARG A 175 12.29 -19.02 -17.39
CA ARG A 175 13.67 -19.38 -17.08
C ARG A 175 14.38 -18.22 -16.38
N ILE A 176 14.57 -18.32 -15.07
CA ILE A 176 15.03 -17.19 -14.25
C ILE A 176 16.36 -17.47 -13.54
N GLY A 177 17.09 -16.39 -13.27
CA GLY A 177 18.20 -16.39 -12.32
C GLY A 177 17.72 -16.02 -10.93
N LEU A 178 17.86 -16.91 -9.96
CA LEU A 178 17.41 -16.72 -8.58
C LEU A 178 18.53 -16.18 -7.69
N ILE A 179 18.31 -15.03 -7.07
CA ILE A 179 19.20 -14.44 -6.07
C ILE A 179 18.46 -14.35 -4.75
N THR A 180 19.04 -14.94 -3.72
CA THR A 180 18.51 -14.90 -2.35
C THR A 180 19.56 -14.38 -1.39
N PRO A 181 19.20 -14.06 -0.14
CA PRO A 181 20.18 -13.79 0.88
C PRO A 181 20.28 -14.90 1.93
N TYR A 182 19.51 -15.99 1.80
CA TYR A 182 19.29 -16.93 2.90
C TYR A 182 20.38 -17.99 3.05
N SER A 183 20.30 -18.73 4.17
CA SER A 183 21.02 -19.97 4.40
C SER A 183 20.69 -21.03 3.34
N THR A 184 21.58 -22.02 3.20
CA THR A 184 21.43 -23.10 2.21
C THR A 184 20.14 -23.90 2.40
N GLU A 185 19.68 -24.11 3.64
CA GLU A 185 18.44 -24.85 3.89
C GLU A 185 17.22 -24.08 3.38
N VAL A 186 17.13 -22.78 3.68
CA VAL A 186 16.03 -21.93 3.22
C VAL A 186 16.06 -21.84 1.70
N ASN A 187 17.24 -21.67 1.08
CA ASN A 187 17.39 -21.60 -0.37
C ASN A 187 16.86 -22.84 -1.09
N LYS A 188 17.13 -24.05 -0.57
CA LYS A 188 16.59 -25.29 -1.15
C LYS A 188 15.06 -25.29 -1.17
N ARG A 189 14.42 -24.75 -0.13
CA ARG A 189 12.95 -24.65 -0.04
C ARG A 189 12.39 -23.61 -0.99
N VAL A 190 13.06 -22.45 -1.10
CA VAL A 190 12.70 -21.39 -2.06
C VAL A 190 12.78 -21.92 -3.50
N GLU A 191 13.90 -22.54 -3.86
CA GLU A 191 14.10 -23.11 -5.19
C GLU A 191 13.05 -24.19 -5.48
N SER A 192 12.85 -25.13 -4.56
CA SER A 192 11.83 -26.20 -4.71
C SER A 192 10.41 -25.64 -4.85
N PHE A 193 10.10 -24.54 -4.17
CA PHE A 193 8.80 -23.87 -4.31
C PHE A 193 8.61 -23.38 -5.74
N PHE A 194 9.50 -22.53 -6.24
CA PHE A 194 9.36 -21.93 -7.57
C PHE A 194 9.46 -22.95 -8.72
N VAL A 195 10.24 -24.02 -8.54
CA VAL A 195 10.26 -25.14 -9.50
C VAL A 195 8.91 -25.85 -9.57
N ARG A 196 8.24 -26.07 -8.42
CA ARG A 196 6.89 -26.66 -8.40
C ARG A 196 5.84 -25.76 -9.04
N GLU A 197 6.00 -24.45 -8.92
CA GLU A 197 5.17 -23.45 -9.62
C GLU A 197 5.52 -23.33 -11.13
N GLY A 198 6.43 -24.16 -11.62
CA GLY A 198 6.72 -24.31 -13.04
C GLY A 198 7.79 -23.36 -13.58
N LEU A 199 8.58 -22.70 -12.73
CA LEU A 199 9.75 -21.93 -13.16
C LEU A 199 10.98 -22.83 -13.36
N ASP A 200 11.82 -22.45 -14.32
CA ASP A 200 13.12 -23.06 -14.57
C ASP A 200 14.22 -22.18 -13.95
N ILE A 201 14.82 -22.67 -12.86
CA ILE A 201 15.88 -21.93 -12.14
C ILE A 201 17.24 -22.24 -12.80
N ALA A 202 17.59 -21.48 -13.83
CA ALA A 202 18.77 -21.72 -14.66
C ALA A 202 20.08 -21.22 -14.04
N ALA A 203 20.01 -20.28 -13.11
CA ALA A 203 21.15 -19.79 -12.34
C ALA A 203 20.73 -19.45 -10.91
N ARG A 204 21.65 -19.60 -9.96
CA ARG A 204 21.40 -19.34 -8.54
C ARG A 204 22.60 -18.68 -7.87
N ALA A 205 22.34 -17.72 -6.99
CA ALA A 205 23.32 -17.13 -6.09
C ALA A 205 22.67 -16.80 -4.74
N SER A 206 23.48 -16.81 -3.67
CA SER A 206 23.04 -16.35 -2.36
C SER A 206 24.11 -15.53 -1.65
N PHE A 207 23.68 -14.53 -0.89
CA PHE A 207 24.54 -13.80 0.06
C PHE A 207 24.80 -14.58 1.36
N HIS A 208 24.10 -15.68 1.60
CA HIS A 208 24.29 -16.59 2.74
C HIS A 208 24.35 -15.89 4.10
N GLN A 209 23.38 -15.00 4.35
CA GLN A 209 23.18 -14.33 5.63
C GLN A 209 22.18 -15.11 6.50
N ASP A 210 22.31 -14.92 7.82
CA ASP A 210 21.65 -15.69 8.87
C ASP A 210 20.46 -14.97 9.54
N SER A 211 20.33 -13.66 9.35
CA SER A 211 19.32 -12.84 10.02
C SER A 211 18.86 -11.67 9.14
N ASP A 212 17.61 -11.23 9.33
CA ASP A 212 17.07 -10.07 8.58
C ASP A 212 17.89 -8.79 8.81
N VAL A 213 18.52 -8.67 9.99
CA VAL A 213 19.37 -7.52 10.35
C VAL A 213 20.64 -7.45 9.50
N SER A 214 21.29 -8.59 9.24
CA SER A 214 22.46 -8.63 8.35
C SER A 214 22.03 -8.47 6.89
N ILE A 215 20.91 -9.07 6.48
CA ILE A 215 20.34 -8.95 5.14
C ILE A 215 20.03 -7.49 4.77
N ALA A 216 19.36 -6.75 5.65
CA ALA A 216 19.01 -5.34 5.44
C ALA A 216 20.23 -4.44 5.18
N ARG A 217 21.41 -4.87 5.63
CA ARG A 217 22.68 -4.14 5.55
C ARG A 217 23.57 -4.58 4.39
N ILE A 218 23.17 -5.58 3.59
CA ILE A 218 23.84 -5.89 2.32
C ILE A 218 23.81 -4.61 1.47
N ARG A 219 24.97 -4.20 0.95
CA ARG A 219 25.10 -2.96 0.20
C ARG A 219 24.36 -3.05 -1.13
N GLU A 220 23.72 -1.97 -1.56
CA GLU A 220 22.99 -1.93 -2.84
C GLU A 220 23.91 -2.24 -4.03
N GLU A 221 25.19 -1.84 -3.95
CA GLU A 221 26.19 -2.14 -4.97
C GLU A 221 26.54 -3.64 -5.06
N ASP A 222 26.48 -4.37 -3.94
CA ASP A 222 26.69 -5.82 -3.93
C ASP A 222 25.49 -6.53 -4.57
N ILE A 223 24.27 -6.07 -4.29
CA ILE A 223 23.03 -6.59 -4.88
C ILE A 223 23.01 -6.34 -6.40
N LEU A 224 23.36 -5.13 -6.82
CA LEU A 224 23.48 -4.74 -8.23
C LEU A 224 24.49 -5.62 -8.96
N ARG A 225 25.69 -5.82 -8.39
CA ARG A 225 26.72 -6.70 -9.00
C ARG A 225 26.21 -8.13 -9.15
N ALA A 226 25.63 -8.70 -8.10
CA ALA A 226 25.09 -10.05 -8.14
C ALA A 226 23.99 -10.20 -9.21
N ALA A 227 23.09 -9.21 -9.31
CA ALA A 227 22.03 -9.19 -10.30
C ALA A 227 22.56 -9.13 -11.74
N ILE A 228 23.59 -8.32 -12.00
CA ILE A 228 24.26 -8.27 -13.31
C ILE A 228 24.95 -9.59 -13.63
N ASP A 229 25.71 -10.16 -12.68
CA ASP A 229 26.47 -11.38 -12.91
C ASP A 229 25.59 -12.60 -13.18
N ILE A 230 24.44 -12.69 -12.49
CA ILE A 230 23.43 -13.72 -12.77
C ILE A 230 22.66 -13.41 -14.05
N GLY A 231 22.32 -12.15 -14.32
CA GLY A 231 21.62 -11.73 -15.54
C GLY A 231 22.41 -11.98 -16.83
N ARG A 232 23.75 -12.02 -16.76
CA ARG A 232 24.64 -12.41 -17.87
C ARG A 232 24.60 -13.90 -18.21
N ARG A 233 24.02 -14.74 -17.35
CA ARG A 233 23.81 -16.16 -17.65
C ARG A 233 22.65 -16.35 -18.63
N ASP A 234 22.45 -17.59 -19.05
CA ASP A 234 21.34 -18.00 -19.91
C ASP A 234 20.02 -18.03 -19.11
N VAL A 235 19.50 -16.84 -18.82
CA VAL A 235 18.25 -16.56 -18.11
C VAL A 235 17.43 -15.54 -18.88
N GLU A 236 16.11 -15.57 -18.76
CA GLU A 236 15.17 -14.61 -19.33
C GLU A 236 14.95 -13.40 -18.41
N ALA A 237 15.02 -13.61 -17.09
CA ALA A 237 14.90 -12.55 -16.08
C ALA A 237 15.74 -12.87 -14.83
N VAL A 238 16.00 -11.85 -14.01
CA VAL A 238 16.64 -12.00 -12.69
C VAL A 238 15.60 -11.76 -11.60
N PHE A 239 15.57 -12.65 -10.62
CA PHE A 239 14.69 -12.55 -9.46
C PHE A 239 15.49 -12.35 -8.17
N LEU A 240 15.27 -11.21 -7.51
CA LEU A 240 15.79 -10.86 -6.19
C LEU A 240 14.74 -11.20 -5.11
N SER A 241 14.89 -12.38 -4.52
CA SER A 241 13.87 -13.03 -3.69
C SER A 241 14.06 -12.78 -2.20
N CYS A 242 13.73 -11.58 -1.72
CA CYS A 242 13.60 -11.28 -0.29
C CYS A 242 12.95 -9.91 -0.08
N THR A 243 12.15 -9.77 0.98
CA THR A 243 11.58 -8.46 1.38
C THR A 243 12.56 -7.58 2.14
N ALA A 244 13.60 -8.16 2.74
CA ALA A 244 14.66 -7.45 3.45
C ALA A 244 15.82 -6.97 2.55
N LEU A 245 15.77 -7.21 1.24
CA LEU A 245 16.77 -6.68 0.30
C LEU A 245 16.37 -5.28 -0.20
N ARG A 246 17.32 -4.35 -0.17
CA ARG A 246 17.16 -3.00 -0.71
C ARG A 246 17.41 -3.01 -2.21
N CYS A 247 16.35 -3.15 -3.00
CA CYS A 247 16.44 -3.36 -4.45
C CYS A 247 15.84 -2.22 -5.27
N SER A 248 14.95 -1.40 -4.70
CA SER A 248 14.21 -0.35 -5.41
C SER A 248 15.11 0.60 -6.21
N GLY A 249 16.29 0.96 -5.68
CA GLY A 249 17.22 1.88 -6.31
C GLY A 249 18.08 1.30 -7.44
N ILE A 250 18.06 -0.03 -7.67
CA ILE A 250 18.99 -0.69 -8.60
C ILE A 250 18.30 -1.33 -9.82
N ILE A 251 16.98 -1.47 -9.83
CA ILE A 251 16.22 -2.21 -10.84
C ILE A 251 16.53 -1.71 -12.25
N ASP A 252 16.31 -0.42 -12.52
CA ASP A 252 16.52 0.17 -13.85
C ASP A 252 17.98 0.04 -14.32
N ALA A 253 18.95 0.25 -13.40
CA ALA A 253 20.37 0.15 -13.73
C ALA A 253 20.76 -1.28 -14.12
N VAL A 254 20.21 -2.28 -13.42
CA VAL A 254 20.42 -3.69 -13.77
C VAL A 254 19.77 -4.00 -15.11
N GLU A 255 18.49 -3.67 -15.31
CA GLU A 255 17.76 -3.95 -16.55
C GLU A 255 18.41 -3.29 -17.78
N ALA A 256 18.89 -2.05 -17.63
CA ALA A 256 19.64 -1.34 -18.67
C ALA A 256 20.96 -2.05 -19.01
N THR A 257 21.63 -2.66 -18.01
CA THR A 257 22.90 -3.34 -18.19
C THR A 257 22.75 -4.73 -18.82
N ILE A 258 21.75 -5.51 -18.38
CA ILE A 258 21.59 -6.92 -18.82
C ILE A 258 20.61 -7.07 -19.98
N GLY A 259 19.81 -6.03 -20.29
CA GLY A 259 18.81 -6.05 -21.37
C GLY A 259 17.58 -6.93 -21.07
N LYS A 260 17.44 -7.43 -19.84
CA LYS A 260 16.45 -8.41 -19.39
C LYS A 260 15.67 -7.86 -18.18
N PRO A 261 14.41 -8.28 -17.96
CA PRO A 261 13.63 -7.86 -16.80
C PRO A 261 14.27 -8.26 -15.47
N VAL A 262 14.07 -7.42 -14.46
CA VAL A 262 14.37 -7.69 -13.06
C VAL A 262 13.07 -7.68 -12.28
N VAL A 263 12.87 -8.73 -11.48
CA VAL A 263 11.77 -8.83 -10.54
C VAL A 263 12.34 -8.86 -9.13
N THR A 264 11.77 -8.07 -8.22
CA THR A 264 12.11 -8.12 -6.79
C THR A 264 10.85 -8.42 -5.98
N SER A 265 11.01 -9.06 -4.82
CA SER A 265 9.87 -9.36 -3.93
C SER A 265 9.05 -8.11 -3.57
N ASN A 266 9.71 -6.99 -3.25
CA ASN A 266 9.03 -5.75 -2.84
C ASN A 266 8.36 -5.04 -4.03
N GLN A 267 9.05 -4.99 -5.18
CA GLN A 267 8.52 -4.42 -6.42
C GLN A 267 7.28 -5.19 -6.90
N ALA A 268 7.35 -6.53 -6.93
CA ALA A 268 6.23 -7.36 -7.33
C ALA A 268 5.06 -7.23 -6.36
N LEU A 269 5.32 -7.23 -5.05
CA LEU A 269 4.30 -7.05 -4.02
C LEU A 269 3.54 -5.73 -4.19
N ALA A 270 4.27 -4.62 -4.34
CA ALA A 270 3.67 -3.31 -4.56
C ALA A 270 2.86 -3.24 -5.86
N TRP A 271 3.37 -3.86 -6.94
CA TRP A 271 2.69 -3.94 -8.23
C TRP A 271 1.38 -4.72 -8.14
N ASP A 272 1.41 -5.94 -7.58
CA ASP A 272 0.22 -6.80 -7.45
C ASP A 272 -0.80 -6.17 -6.50
N ALA A 273 -0.36 -5.55 -5.40
CA ALA A 273 -1.24 -4.82 -4.49
C ALA A 273 -1.97 -3.68 -5.20
N LEU A 274 -1.25 -2.86 -5.97
CA LEU A 274 -1.87 -1.75 -6.70
C LEU A 274 -2.87 -2.25 -7.75
N ARG A 275 -2.50 -3.28 -8.53
CA ARG A 275 -3.40 -3.88 -9.54
C ARG A 275 -4.65 -4.48 -8.90
N LYS A 276 -4.54 -5.14 -7.74
CA LYS A 276 -5.69 -5.65 -6.98
C LYS A 276 -6.59 -4.56 -6.40
N ALA A 277 -6.04 -3.38 -6.11
CA ALA A 277 -6.80 -2.20 -5.74
C ALA A 277 -7.53 -1.54 -6.93
N GLY A 278 -7.39 -2.09 -8.15
CA GLY A 278 -8.02 -1.56 -9.37
C GLY A 278 -7.19 -0.50 -10.08
N GLU A 279 -5.92 -0.33 -9.69
CA GLU A 279 -5.06 0.75 -10.15
C GLU A 279 -3.98 0.22 -11.13
N THR A 280 -3.99 0.72 -12.36
CA THR A 280 -3.20 0.16 -13.49
C THR A 280 -2.08 1.07 -14.00
N GLN A 281 -1.81 2.20 -13.33
CA GLN A 281 -0.76 3.11 -13.80
C GLN A 281 0.64 2.49 -13.78
N SER A 282 1.48 2.97 -14.70
CA SER A 282 2.91 2.74 -14.71
C SER A 282 3.63 3.69 -13.75
N VAL A 283 4.72 3.21 -13.16
CA VAL A 283 5.57 3.99 -12.25
C VAL A 283 6.97 4.08 -12.85
N PRO A 284 7.43 5.28 -13.25
CA PRO A 284 8.79 5.48 -13.73
C PRO A 284 9.81 5.05 -12.67
N GLY A 285 10.94 4.47 -13.09
CA GLY A 285 11.97 4.03 -12.14
C GLY A 285 11.73 2.65 -11.52
N ALA A 286 10.62 1.98 -11.86
CA ALA A 286 10.20 0.72 -11.25
C ALA A 286 10.42 -0.52 -12.16
N GLY A 287 11.29 -0.43 -13.17
CA GLY A 287 11.59 -1.53 -14.10
C GLY A 287 10.45 -1.92 -15.05
N ARG A 288 10.75 -2.89 -15.94
CA ARG A 288 9.84 -3.35 -17.01
C ARG A 288 8.51 -3.91 -16.50
N LEU A 289 8.48 -4.53 -15.31
CA LEU A 289 7.24 -5.06 -14.73
C LEU A 289 6.13 -3.99 -14.67
N TRP A 290 6.48 -2.77 -14.28
CA TRP A 290 5.53 -1.68 -14.08
C TRP A 290 5.06 -1.01 -15.38
N MET A 291 5.53 -1.48 -16.54
CA MET A 291 5.02 -1.06 -17.86
C MET A 291 3.77 -1.85 -18.29
N HIS A 292 3.34 -2.83 -17.50
CA HIS A 292 2.16 -3.69 -17.71
C HIS A 292 1.13 -3.52 -16.59
#